data_AF-A0A956J4A6-F1
#
_entry.id   AF-A0A956J4A6-F1
#
_cell.length_a   1.000
_cell.length_b   1.000
_cell.length_c   1.000
_cell.angle_alpha   90.00
_cell.angle_beta   90.00
_cell.angle_gamma   90.00
#
_symmetry.space_group_name_H-M   'P 1'
#
loop_
_entity.id
_entity.type
_entity.pdbx_description
1 polymer ?
#
loop_
_entity_poly.entity_id
_entity_poly.type
_entity_poly.pdbx_seq_one_letter_code
_entity_poly.pdbx_strand_id
1 'polypeptide(L)'
;MLGRIRWVRGPLLLVLVALGGLGMGCGEAAPDEGAATQAGRLAHPGPWQIPTETLAIGDTQYVDYTGAGPWNNGASCAGGITSGGEIVRQYLYDHFPQIASIGGYACRQNTANLSELSVHGTGRALDIMIPVVGADSDADNDAGDPVGNWLIENAEAIGIQYIIWDQWTWNASRGAGSKDRAYTGPNPHVDHLHVEISVAASQHTSDWFSGLVTPPAVPDCDVVPAEGRIIDERDSCFAAYGPGQFWRSEEGVGYDGTLLWTNAYDSVDPSNWARWHMDFAVAGRYQLEVYIDPAFGVHKETTYAIAHGGLEDAVVIDQSQASGWVSLGEFDFNAGADQDVSVYDTSSSPPGDDQHIAVDALRVVPAGSDPGNGTGGASGSGGTTGEGGTGAISGGSAGSEDPGAGTSGATVTLKGDSSCGCSTPGSSRNTPSTLALALGLALLGLRRRRQK
;
A
#
# COMPACT_ATOMS: atom_id res chain seq x y z
N MET A 1 -63.33 -30.52 -51.92
CA MET A 1 -62.60 -30.55 -50.64
C MET A 1 -61.22 -29.96 -50.90
N LEU A 2 -61.14 -28.63 -50.90
CA LEU A 2 -60.61 -27.76 -49.83
C LEU A 2 -59.08 -27.68 -49.85
N GLY A 3 -58.58 -26.61 -50.48
CA GLY A 3 -57.18 -26.17 -50.47
C GLY A 3 -57.06 -24.85 -51.24
N ARG A 4 -57.24 -23.71 -50.55
CA ARG A 4 -57.21 -22.36 -51.11
C ARG A 4 -55.78 -21.81 -51.22
N ILE A 5 -55.43 -21.34 -52.42
CA ILE A 5 -54.89 -20.01 -52.79
C ILE A 5 -53.66 -19.48 -52.02
N ARG A 6 -52.57 -19.28 -52.76
CA ARG A 6 -51.60 -18.18 -52.62
C ARG A 6 -51.41 -17.52 -53.98
N TRP A 7 -51.70 -16.23 -54.11
CA TRP A 7 -51.13 -15.35 -55.13
C TRP A 7 -51.01 -13.91 -54.61
N VAL A 8 -49.85 -13.35 -54.94
CA VAL A 8 -49.29 -12.03 -54.60
C VAL A 8 -50.06 -10.89 -55.24
N ARG A 9 -50.19 -9.76 -54.54
CA ARG A 9 -50.48 -8.44 -55.11
C ARG A 9 -49.74 -7.34 -54.33
N GLY A 10 -48.86 -6.60 -55.00
CA GLY A 10 -48.59 -5.19 -54.66
C GLY A 10 -49.85 -4.35 -54.94
N PRO A 11 -49.92 -3.08 -54.52
CA PRO A 11 -49.59 -2.03 -55.50
C PRO A 11 -49.19 -0.63 -54.96
N LEU A 12 -48.80 0.20 -55.94
CA LEU A 12 -49.12 1.61 -56.17
C LEU A 12 -48.47 2.77 -55.38
N LEU A 13 -47.83 3.60 -56.20
CA LEU A 13 -47.42 4.99 -56.03
C LEU A 13 -48.64 5.93 -55.92
N LEU A 14 -48.55 6.98 -55.09
CA LEU A 14 -49.38 8.19 -55.25
C LEU A 14 -48.63 9.42 -54.73
N VAL A 15 -48.46 10.39 -55.62
CA VAL A 15 -47.85 11.71 -55.40
C VAL A 15 -48.92 12.69 -54.89
N LEU A 16 -48.60 13.49 -53.89
CA LEU A 16 -49.35 14.72 -53.57
C LEU A 16 -48.39 15.83 -53.13
N VAL A 17 -48.48 16.95 -53.85
CA VAL A 17 -47.79 18.22 -53.65
C VAL A 17 -48.61 19.10 -52.71
N ALA A 18 -47.99 19.78 -51.74
CA ALA A 18 -48.42 21.10 -51.28
C ALA A 18 -47.32 21.84 -50.50
N LEU A 19 -47.14 23.11 -50.87
CA LEU A 19 -46.20 24.09 -50.34
C LEU A 19 -46.56 24.59 -48.93
N GLY A 20 -45.52 24.99 -48.18
CA GLY A 20 -45.44 26.35 -47.62
C GLY A 20 -45.91 26.56 -46.18
N GLY A 21 -44.96 26.63 -45.25
CA GLY A 21 -45.15 27.23 -43.93
C GLY A 21 -43.78 27.52 -43.28
N LEU A 22 -43.32 28.78 -43.38
CA LEU A 22 -42.16 29.27 -42.64
C LEU A 22 -42.46 29.31 -41.15
N GLY A 23 -41.67 28.58 -40.36
CA GLY A 23 -41.59 28.69 -38.91
C GLY A 23 -40.13 28.72 -38.50
N MET A 24 -39.69 29.86 -37.99
CA MET A 24 -38.35 30.12 -37.46
C MET A 24 -38.17 29.30 -36.17
N GLY A 25 -37.16 28.44 -36.12
CA GLY A 25 -36.77 27.70 -34.92
C GLY A 25 -35.26 27.50 -34.91
N CYS A 26 -34.61 28.01 -33.86
CA CYS A 26 -33.18 27.86 -33.60
C CYS A 26 -32.83 26.37 -33.55
N GLY A 27 -31.86 25.94 -34.36
CA GLY A 27 -31.31 24.60 -34.30
C GLY A 27 -30.37 24.47 -33.11
N GLU A 28 -30.81 23.74 -32.08
CA GLU A 28 -29.92 23.12 -31.11
C GLU A 28 -29.09 22.06 -31.84
N ALA A 29 -27.77 22.19 -31.74
CA ALA A 29 -26.84 21.18 -32.22
C ALA A 29 -27.08 19.88 -31.44
N ALA A 30 -27.25 18.78 -32.18
CA ALA A 30 -27.24 17.45 -31.60
C ALA A 30 -25.91 17.24 -30.86
N PRO A 31 -25.90 16.68 -29.63
CA PRO A 31 -24.66 16.34 -28.97
C PRO A 31 -23.98 15.21 -29.74
N ASP A 32 -22.70 15.41 -29.98
CA ASP A 32 -21.74 14.47 -30.54
C ASP A 32 -21.61 13.28 -29.59
N GLU A 33 -22.25 12.15 -29.92
CA GLU A 33 -21.97 10.87 -29.28
C GLU A 33 -20.63 10.36 -29.81
N GLY A 34 -19.53 10.80 -29.17
CA GLY A 34 -18.18 10.45 -29.60
C GLY A 34 -17.06 10.70 -28.60
N ALA A 35 -17.37 11.10 -27.36
CA ALA A 35 -16.37 11.24 -26.30
C ALA A 35 -16.86 10.54 -25.02
N ALA A 36 -16.85 9.20 -25.05
CA ALA A 36 -16.84 8.42 -23.81
C ALA A 36 -15.45 8.63 -23.17
N THR A 37 -15.40 9.58 -22.24
CA THR A 37 -14.37 9.70 -21.23
C THR A 37 -14.16 8.34 -20.56
N GLN A 38 -12.90 7.88 -20.47
CA GLN A 38 -12.51 6.76 -19.61
C GLN A 38 -12.63 7.20 -18.14
N ALA A 39 -13.86 7.34 -17.66
CA ALA A 39 -14.18 7.52 -16.25
C ALA A 39 -14.79 6.20 -15.74
N GLY A 40 -14.06 5.52 -14.87
CA GLY A 40 -14.50 4.34 -14.12
C GLY A 40 -14.39 3.03 -14.89
N ARG A 41 -13.36 2.22 -14.58
CA ARG A 41 -13.62 0.78 -14.56
C ARG A 41 -14.69 0.58 -13.50
N LEU A 42 -15.91 0.26 -13.95
CA LEU A 42 -16.99 -0.18 -13.11
C LEU A 42 -16.46 -1.43 -12.40
N ALA A 43 -16.38 -1.40 -11.06
CA ALA A 43 -16.10 -2.58 -10.26
C ALA A 43 -16.84 -3.80 -10.83
N HIS A 44 -16.15 -4.94 -10.94
CA HIS A 44 -16.75 -6.14 -11.49
C HIS A 44 -17.79 -6.71 -10.52
N PRO A 45 -19.10 -6.61 -10.81
CA PRO A 45 -20.13 -7.10 -9.90
C PRO A 45 -20.25 -8.62 -9.99
N GLY A 46 -20.39 -9.28 -8.84
CA GLY A 46 -20.57 -10.73 -8.73
C GLY A 46 -19.51 -11.36 -7.83
N PRO A 47 -19.78 -12.56 -7.29
CA PRO A 47 -18.98 -13.15 -6.22
C PRO A 47 -17.49 -13.27 -6.59
N TRP A 48 -16.62 -13.17 -5.59
CA TRP A 48 -15.15 -13.25 -5.76
C TRP A 48 -14.75 -14.43 -6.66
N GLN A 49 -14.08 -14.11 -7.78
CA GLN A 49 -13.64 -15.09 -8.77
C GLN A 49 -12.14 -15.32 -8.63
N ILE A 50 -11.78 -16.35 -7.87
CA ILE A 50 -10.36 -16.70 -7.69
C ILE A 50 -9.80 -17.20 -9.03
N PRO A 51 -8.72 -16.59 -9.56
CA PRO A 51 -8.10 -17.03 -10.80
C PRO A 51 -7.62 -18.49 -10.72
N THR A 52 -7.60 -19.18 -11.86
CA THR A 52 -7.22 -20.61 -11.89
C THR A 52 -5.76 -20.81 -11.48
N GLU A 53 -4.89 -19.85 -11.82
CA GLU A 53 -3.48 -19.79 -11.43
C GLU A 53 -3.31 -19.63 -9.90
N THR A 54 -4.06 -18.73 -9.29
CA THR A 54 -4.09 -18.52 -7.83
C THR A 54 -4.59 -19.79 -7.13
N LEU A 55 -5.66 -20.42 -7.65
CA LEU A 55 -6.13 -21.72 -7.14
C LEU A 55 -5.07 -22.81 -7.28
N ALA A 56 -4.37 -22.89 -8.42
CA ALA A 56 -3.33 -23.87 -8.64
C ALA A 56 -2.15 -23.71 -7.66
N ILE A 57 -1.78 -22.46 -7.34
CA ILE A 57 -0.77 -22.18 -6.31
C ILE A 57 -1.30 -22.58 -4.93
N GLY A 58 -2.50 -22.14 -4.55
CA GLY A 58 -3.12 -22.49 -3.28
C GLY A 58 -3.35 -23.99 -3.09
N ASP A 59 -3.53 -24.74 -4.18
CA ASP A 59 -3.65 -26.19 -4.21
C ASP A 59 -2.36 -26.92 -3.81
N THR A 60 -1.20 -26.26 -3.96
CA THR A 60 0.10 -26.80 -3.50
C THR A 60 0.37 -26.58 -2.02
N GLN A 61 -0.39 -25.69 -1.38
CA GLN A 61 -0.15 -25.22 -0.02
C GLN A 61 -1.07 -25.90 1.00
N TYR A 62 -0.65 -25.97 2.27
CA TYR A 62 -1.49 -26.50 3.35
C TYR A 62 -1.30 -25.73 4.66
N VAL A 63 -2.42 -25.35 5.28
CA VAL A 63 -2.44 -24.78 6.63
C VAL A 63 -3.57 -25.45 7.40
N ASP A 64 -3.25 -25.98 8.59
CA ASP A 64 -4.24 -26.60 9.46
C ASP A 64 -5.33 -25.60 9.86
N TYR A 65 -6.60 -25.97 9.63
CA TYR A 65 -7.73 -25.16 10.09
C TYR A 65 -8.02 -25.43 11.56
N THR A 66 -7.87 -24.39 12.39
CA THR A 66 -8.18 -24.43 13.82
C THR A 66 -9.23 -23.37 14.16
N GLY A 67 -10.43 -23.83 14.51
CA GLY A 67 -11.51 -22.95 14.98
C GLY A 67 -11.23 -22.31 16.34
N ALA A 68 -12.14 -21.45 16.80
CA ALA A 68 -12.00 -20.73 18.07
C ALA A 68 -12.36 -21.55 19.32
N GLY A 69 -13.07 -22.67 19.14
CA GLY A 69 -13.60 -23.49 20.22
C GLY A 69 -14.89 -22.93 20.86
N PRO A 70 -15.43 -23.62 21.89
CA PRO A 70 -16.74 -23.32 22.43
C PRO A 70 -16.80 -21.95 23.12
N TRP A 71 -17.95 -21.29 22.99
CA TRP A 71 -18.22 -20.07 23.74
C TRP A 71 -18.35 -20.39 25.24
N ASN A 72 -17.41 -19.87 26.03
CA ASN A 72 -17.40 -20.03 27.50
C ASN A 72 -17.57 -18.69 28.20
N ASN A 73 -18.62 -17.94 27.85
CA ASN A 73 -18.91 -16.61 28.43
C ASN A 73 -17.70 -15.65 28.39
N GLY A 74 -16.93 -15.68 27.30
CA GLY A 74 -15.75 -14.84 27.08
C GLY A 74 -14.47 -15.29 27.80
N ALA A 75 -14.49 -16.38 28.57
CA ALA A 75 -13.31 -16.84 29.32
C ALA A 75 -12.11 -17.25 28.44
N SER A 76 -12.36 -17.56 27.16
CA SER A 76 -11.34 -17.97 26.18
C SER A 76 -10.90 -16.83 25.26
N CYS A 77 -11.31 -15.58 25.53
CA CYS A 77 -10.94 -14.44 24.69
C CYS A 77 -9.48 -14.03 24.91
N ALA A 78 -8.79 -13.69 23.82
CA ALA A 78 -7.37 -13.34 23.83
C ALA A 78 -7.07 -11.96 24.44
N GLY A 79 -8.07 -11.07 24.53
CA GLY A 79 -7.90 -9.71 25.04
C GLY A 79 -7.50 -8.67 24.00
N GLY A 80 -7.06 -9.08 22.81
CA GLY A 80 -6.67 -8.21 21.70
C GLY A 80 -6.37 -9.01 20.44
N ILE A 81 -5.93 -8.31 19.39
CA ILE A 81 -5.33 -8.96 18.22
C ILE A 81 -4.04 -9.61 18.71
N THR A 82 -3.77 -10.83 18.24
CA THR A 82 -2.51 -11.51 18.56
C THR A 82 -1.35 -10.76 17.94
N SER A 83 -0.14 -10.94 18.47
CA SER A 83 1.02 -10.29 17.89
C SER A 83 1.11 -10.60 16.38
N GLY A 84 0.88 -11.87 15.98
CA GLY A 84 0.89 -12.28 14.57
C GLY A 84 -0.16 -11.62 13.72
N GLY A 85 -1.35 -11.46 14.29
CA GLY A 85 -2.39 -10.67 13.64
C GLY A 85 -1.94 -9.23 13.42
N GLU A 86 -1.20 -8.63 14.36
CA GLU A 86 -0.69 -7.26 14.24
C GLU A 86 0.38 -7.12 13.15
N ILE A 87 1.33 -8.06 13.03
CA ILE A 87 2.32 -8.00 11.96
C ILE A 87 1.66 -8.18 10.58
N VAL A 88 0.78 -9.17 10.43
CA VAL A 88 0.05 -9.35 9.16
C VAL A 88 -0.80 -8.13 8.85
N ARG A 89 -1.48 -7.57 9.85
CA ARG A 89 -2.27 -6.34 9.70
C ARG A 89 -1.42 -5.16 9.23
N GLN A 90 -0.29 -4.92 9.88
CA GLN A 90 0.62 -3.83 9.52
C GLN A 90 1.14 -4.00 8.10
N TYR A 91 1.63 -5.20 7.78
CA TYR A 91 2.07 -5.54 6.44
C TYR A 91 0.97 -5.30 5.38
N LEU A 92 -0.27 -5.70 5.67
CA LEU A 92 -1.38 -5.46 4.74
C LEU A 92 -1.63 -3.98 4.52
N TYR A 93 -1.56 -3.15 5.56
CA TYR A 93 -1.61 -1.69 5.41
C TYR A 93 -0.47 -1.16 4.55
N ASP A 94 0.75 -1.69 4.74
CA ASP A 94 1.95 -1.23 4.05
C ASP A 94 1.94 -1.55 2.54
N HIS A 95 1.30 -2.65 2.15
CA HIS A 95 1.40 -3.20 0.78
C HIS A 95 0.10 -3.21 -0.02
N PHE A 96 -1.06 -2.95 0.59
CA PHE A 96 -2.36 -2.94 -0.11
C PHE A 96 -3.09 -1.61 0.09
N PRO A 97 -2.79 -0.60 -0.73
CA PRO A 97 -3.29 0.76 -0.58
C PRO A 97 -4.80 0.95 -0.59
N GLN A 98 -5.50 0.04 -1.23
CA GLN A 98 -6.95 0.04 -1.33
C GLN A 98 -7.67 -0.33 -0.03
N ILE A 99 -6.95 -0.81 0.99
CA ILE A 99 -7.54 -1.19 2.28
C ILE A 99 -7.93 0.07 3.06
N ALA A 100 -9.22 0.21 3.35
CA ALA A 100 -9.75 1.37 4.08
C ALA A 100 -9.45 1.31 5.58
N SER A 101 -9.54 0.11 6.16
CA SER A 101 -9.18 -0.18 7.56
C SER A 101 -9.13 -1.69 7.77
N ILE A 102 -8.49 -2.14 8.84
CA ILE A 102 -8.42 -3.54 9.23
C ILE A 102 -8.89 -3.69 10.67
N GLY A 103 -10.10 -4.23 10.82
CA GLY A 103 -10.61 -4.71 12.11
C GLY A 103 -9.96 -6.04 12.50
N GLY A 104 -10.11 -6.48 13.75
CA GLY A 104 -9.61 -7.81 14.12
C GLY A 104 -10.10 -8.40 15.42
N TYR A 105 -10.02 -7.70 16.55
CA TYR A 105 -10.41 -8.28 17.83
C TYR A 105 -11.86 -7.96 18.23
N ALA A 106 -12.63 -9.01 18.52
CA ALA A 106 -13.97 -8.90 19.10
C ALA A 106 -14.32 -10.13 19.93
N CYS A 107 -14.36 -10.00 21.26
CA CYS A 107 -14.78 -11.06 22.17
C CYS A 107 -16.30 -11.25 22.15
N ARG A 108 -16.78 -12.16 21.29
CA ARG A 108 -18.20 -12.44 21.10
C ARG A 108 -18.45 -13.88 20.65
N GLN A 109 -19.70 -14.30 20.75
CA GLN A 109 -20.18 -15.53 20.10
C GLN A 109 -20.02 -15.43 18.57
N ASN A 110 -19.82 -16.58 17.92
CA ASN A 110 -19.79 -16.67 16.47
C ASN A 110 -21.20 -16.38 15.91
N THR A 111 -21.26 -15.56 14.85
CA THR A 111 -22.52 -15.10 14.25
C THR A 111 -23.32 -16.24 13.62
N ALA A 112 -22.65 -17.24 13.04
CA ALA A 112 -23.29 -18.39 12.41
C ALA A 112 -23.60 -19.52 13.41
N ASN A 113 -22.84 -19.61 14.52
CA ASN A 113 -23.10 -20.58 15.57
C ASN A 113 -22.86 -20.00 16.97
N LEU A 114 -23.95 -19.66 17.67
CA LEU A 114 -23.89 -19.03 18.99
C LEU A 114 -23.27 -19.93 20.08
N SER A 115 -23.08 -21.24 19.86
CA SER A 115 -22.38 -22.10 20.82
C SER A 115 -20.85 -21.98 20.76
N GLU A 116 -20.31 -21.34 19.72
CA GLU A 116 -18.87 -21.22 19.46
C GLU A 116 -18.38 -19.78 19.71
N LEU A 117 -17.12 -19.64 20.10
CA LEU A 117 -16.42 -18.37 20.12
C LEU A 117 -16.20 -17.89 18.68
N SER A 118 -16.28 -16.58 18.43
CA SER A 118 -15.83 -16.01 17.15
C SER A 118 -14.31 -16.12 17.02
N VAL A 119 -13.77 -16.38 15.82
CA VAL A 119 -12.30 -16.38 15.61
C VAL A 119 -11.68 -15.02 15.94
N HIS A 120 -12.42 -13.92 15.74
CA HIS A 120 -12.06 -12.58 16.24
C HIS A 120 -11.82 -12.55 17.76
N GLY A 121 -12.54 -13.37 18.53
CA GLY A 121 -12.36 -13.46 19.99
C GLY A 121 -11.02 -14.09 20.37
N THR A 122 -10.40 -14.83 19.46
CA THR A 122 -9.04 -15.38 19.63
C THR A 122 -7.94 -14.44 19.16
N GLY A 123 -8.28 -13.30 18.55
CA GLY A 123 -7.31 -12.35 18.01
C GLY A 123 -6.61 -12.79 16.72
N ARG A 124 -7.16 -13.79 16.02
CA ARG A 124 -6.58 -14.42 14.81
C ARG A 124 -7.37 -14.16 13.53
N ALA A 125 -8.34 -13.26 13.57
CA ALA A 125 -9.09 -12.87 12.39
C ALA A 125 -8.85 -11.39 12.11
N LEU A 126 -8.78 -11.03 10.83
CA LEU A 126 -8.66 -9.69 10.31
C LEU A 126 -9.86 -9.45 9.37
N ASP A 127 -10.60 -8.36 9.61
CA ASP A 127 -11.62 -7.89 8.68
C ASP A 127 -11.01 -6.73 7.89
N ILE A 128 -10.56 -7.04 6.67
CA ILE A 128 -9.88 -6.12 5.76
C ILE A 128 -10.94 -5.35 4.98
N MET A 129 -11.24 -4.14 5.40
CA MET A 129 -12.30 -3.31 4.82
C MET A 129 -11.89 -2.83 3.43
N ILE A 130 -12.73 -3.11 2.44
CA ILE A 130 -12.59 -2.64 1.06
C ILE A 130 -13.74 -1.65 0.80
N PRO A 131 -13.48 -0.48 0.19
CA PRO A 131 -14.54 0.44 -0.19
C PRO A 131 -15.61 -0.26 -1.04
N VAL A 132 -16.88 -0.02 -0.72
CA VAL A 132 -18.00 -0.46 -1.55
C VAL A 132 -18.23 0.53 -2.68
N VAL A 133 -18.75 0.06 -3.80
CA VAL A 133 -19.01 0.86 -4.99
C VAL A 133 -20.50 0.91 -5.36
N GLY A 134 -20.89 1.98 -6.05
CA GLY A 134 -22.24 2.15 -6.56
C GLY A 134 -23.29 2.44 -5.48
N ALA A 135 -24.53 2.65 -5.94
CA ALA A 135 -25.65 3.00 -5.06
C ALA A 135 -26.10 1.82 -4.18
N ASP A 136 -25.80 0.59 -4.59
CA ASP A 136 -26.21 -0.64 -3.91
C ASP A 136 -25.16 -1.15 -2.90
N SER A 137 -24.03 -0.44 -2.74
CA SER A 137 -22.91 -0.84 -1.87
C SER A 137 -22.34 -2.22 -2.25
N ASP A 138 -22.14 -2.42 -3.55
CA ASP A 138 -21.55 -3.65 -4.09
C ASP A 138 -20.06 -3.75 -3.73
N ALA A 139 -19.54 -4.96 -3.74
CA ALA A 139 -18.10 -5.20 -3.55
C ALA A 139 -17.29 -4.54 -4.68
N ASP A 140 -16.20 -3.87 -4.30
CA ASP A 140 -15.16 -3.49 -5.25
C ASP A 140 -14.18 -4.65 -5.45
N ASN A 141 -14.54 -5.58 -6.34
CA ASN A 141 -13.69 -6.74 -6.64
C ASN A 141 -12.39 -6.36 -7.36
N ASP A 142 -12.32 -5.20 -8.02
CA ASP A 142 -11.05 -4.70 -8.56
C ASP A 142 -10.06 -4.35 -7.43
N ALA A 143 -10.57 -3.95 -6.26
CA ALA A 143 -9.77 -3.65 -5.08
C ALA A 143 -9.54 -4.89 -4.18
N GLY A 144 -10.58 -5.67 -3.92
CA GLY A 144 -10.55 -6.79 -2.97
C GLY A 144 -9.89 -8.07 -3.51
N ASP A 145 -10.12 -8.41 -4.79
CA ASP A 145 -9.61 -9.65 -5.37
C ASP A 145 -8.08 -9.74 -5.34
N PRO A 146 -7.31 -8.68 -5.67
CA PRO A 146 -5.85 -8.72 -5.56
C PRO A 146 -5.36 -9.05 -4.15
N VAL A 147 -6.03 -8.53 -3.10
CA VAL A 147 -5.68 -8.81 -1.70
C VAL A 147 -5.92 -10.29 -1.39
N GLY A 148 -7.12 -10.80 -1.73
CA GLY A 148 -7.49 -12.19 -1.50
C GLY A 148 -6.60 -13.17 -2.26
N ASN A 149 -6.28 -12.87 -3.51
CA ASN A 149 -5.45 -13.72 -4.37
C ASN A 149 -4.02 -13.81 -3.83
N TRP A 150 -3.42 -12.68 -3.46
CA TRP A 150 -2.08 -12.66 -2.87
C TRP A 150 -2.01 -13.45 -1.55
N LEU A 151 -3.03 -13.33 -0.71
CA LEU A 151 -3.13 -14.10 0.53
C LEU A 151 -3.22 -15.61 0.28
N ILE A 152 -3.90 -16.04 -0.79
CA ILE A 152 -3.92 -17.45 -1.21
C ILE A 152 -2.55 -17.89 -1.69
N GLU A 153 -1.90 -17.10 -2.54
CA GLU A 153 -0.61 -17.42 -3.15
C GLU A 153 0.52 -17.53 -2.13
N ASN A 154 0.36 -16.92 -0.95
CA ASN A 154 1.34 -16.91 0.13
C ASN A 154 0.83 -17.57 1.43
N ALA A 155 -0.28 -18.30 1.35
CA ALA A 155 -1.02 -18.80 2.51
C ALA A 155 -0.19 -19.63 3.50
N GLU A 156 0.66 -20.54 3.05
CA GLU A 156 1.47 -21.41 3.91
C GLU A 156 2.59 -20.65 4.61
N ALA A 157 3.24 -19.71 3.92
CA ALA A 157 4.29 -18.88 4.49
C ALA A 157 3.76 -17.96 5.60
N ILE A 158 2.65 -17.27 5.32
CA ILE A 158 1.99 -16.35 6.27
C ILE A 158 1.22 -17.14 7.34
N GLY A 159 0.68 -18.30 6.99
CA GLY A 159 -0.23 -19.10 7.78
C GLY A 159 -1.71 -18.69 7.65
N ILE A 160 -2.16 -18.27 6.46
CA ILE A 160 -3.58 -18.02 6.14
C ILE A 160 -4.33 -19.35 6.10
N GLN A 161 -5.30 -19.54 6.98
CA GLN A 161 -6.09 -20.78 7.03
C GLN A 161 -7.46 -20.65 6.33
N TYR A 162 -8.02 -19.44 6.26
CA TYR A 162 -9.38 -19.24 5.75
C TYR A 162 -9.63 -17.80 5.29
N ILE A 163 -10.36 -17.64 4.19
CA ILE A 163 -10.77 -16.35 3.64
C ILE A 163 -12.27 -16.41 3.27
N ILE A 164 -13.01 -15.34 3.53
CA ILE A 164 -14.32 -15.05 2.95
C ILE A 164 -14.23 -13.68 2.26
N TRP A 165 -14.64 -13.59 1.00
CA TRP A 165 -14.74 -12.34 0.26
C TRP A 165 -15.83 -12.45 -0.79
N ASP A 166 -16.67 -11.41 -0.92
CA ASP A 166 -17.84 -11.31 -1.80
C ASP A 166 -18.51 -12.65 -2.07
N GLN A 167 -19.19 -13.19 -1.06
CA GLN A 167 -19.98 -14.42 -1.13
C GLN A 167 -19.19 -15.68 -1.57
N TRP A 168 -17.87 -15.66 -1.52
CA TRP A 168 -17.00 -16.80 -1.79
C TRP A 168 -16.09 -17.10 -0.60
N THR A 169 -15.59 -18.33 -0.53
CA THR A 169 -14.67 -18.77 0.52
C THR A 169 -13.48 -19.48 -0.08
N TRP A 170 -12.34 -19.42 0.61
CA TRP A 170 -11.19 -20.28 0.37
C TRP A 170 -10.68 -20.84 1.71
N ASN A 171 -10.31 -22.12 1.74
CA ASN A 171 -9.83 -22.80 2.94
C ASN A 171 -8.59 -23.65 2.64
N ALA A 172 -7.47 -23.28 3.27
CA ALA A 172 -6.17 -23.90 3.06
C ALA A 172 -6.11 -25.39 3.47
N SER A 173 -6.96 -25.84 4.39
CA SER A 173 -6.90 -27.20 4.91
C SER A 173 -7.65 -28.23 4.07
N ARG A 174 -8.38 -27.81 3.03
CA ARG A 174 -9.11 -28.72 2.13
C ARG A 174 -8.18 -29.31 1.07
N GLY A 175 -8.61 -30.42 0.48
CA GLY A 175 -7.88 -31.08 -0.60
C GLY A 175 -7.81 -30.22 -1.86
N ALA A 176 -6.72 -30.39 -2.62
CA ALA A 176 -6.51 -29.70 -3.89
C ALA A 176 -7.73 -29.85 -4.83
N GLY A 177 -8.10 -28.78 -5.51
CA GLY A 177 -9.28 -28.68 -6.37
C GLY A 177 -10.62 -28.55 -5.62
N SER A 178 -10.59 -28.37 -4.30
CA SER A 178 -11.80 -28.21 -3.47
C SER A 178 -11.66 -27.16 -2.36
N LYS A 179 -10.63 -26.30 -2.46
CA LYS A 179 -10.31 -25.31 -1.44
C LYS A 179 -11.29 -24.16 -1.39
N ASP A 180 -11.90 -23.80 -2.52
CA ASP A 180 -12.86 -22.72 -2.62
C ASP A 180 -14.31 -23.21 -2.78
N ARG A 181 -15.28 -22.36 -2.44
CA ARG A 181 -16.73 -22.56 -2.69
C ARG A 181 -17.53 -21.31 -2.33
N ALA A 182 -18.75 -21.24 -2.85
CA ALA A 182 -19.77 -20.27 -2.42
C ALA A 182 -19.94 -20.23 -0.90
N TYR A 183 -19.96 -19.01 -0.36
CA TYR A 183 -20.29 -18.71 1.03
C TYR A 183 -21.80 -18.61 1.20
N THR A 184 -22.33 -19.28 2.23
CA THR A 184 -23.78 -19.31 2.52
C THR A 184 -24.10 -18.81 3.93
N GLY A 185 -23.17 -18.10 4.56
CA GLY A 185 -23.37 -17.56 5.90
C GLY A 185 -24.12 -16.22 5.91
N PRO A 186 -24.33 -15.64 7.10
CA PRO A 186 -25.30 -14.56 7.30
C PRO A 186 -24.89 -13.17 6.77
N ASN A 187 -23.59 -12.88 6.66
CA ASN A 187 -23.07 -11.62 6.10
C ASN A 187 -22.41 -11.95 4.74
N PRO A 188 -22.77 -11.32 3.62
CA PRO A 188 -22.20 -11.64 2.31
C PRO A 188 -20.72 -11.23 2.13
N HIS A 189 -20.13 -10.45 3.04
CA HIS A 189 -18.72 -9.98 2.97
C HIS A 189 -18.44 -9.16 1.70
N VAL A 190 -19.31 -8.21 1.40
CA VAL A 190 -19.16 -7.29 0.24
C VAL A 190 -18.34 -6.04 0.58
N ASP A 191 -18.19 -5.74 1.87
CA ASP A 191 -17.50 -4.54 2.39
C ASP A 191 -16.15 -4.87 3.05
N HIS A 192 -15.81 -6.16 3.21
CA HIS A 192 -14.52 -6.59 3.73
C HIS A 192 -14.17 -8.04 3.38
N LEU A 193 -12.87 -8.34 3.26
CA LEU A 193 -12.37 -9.70 3.34
C LEU A 193 -12.29 -10.11 4.81
N HIS A 194 -12.91 -11.24 5.17
CA HIS A 194 -12.66 -11.88 6.46
C HIS A 194 -11.54 -12.90 6.31
N VAL A 195 -10.41 -12.66 6.97
CA VAL A 195 -9.20 -13.49 6.86
C VAL A 195 -8.84 -14.06 8.22
N GLU A 196 -8.61 -15.37 8.29
CA GLU A 196 -8.14 -16.04 9.50
C GLU A 196 -6.70 -16.54 9.34
N ILE A 197 -5.86 -16.26 10.35
CA ILE A 197 -4.50 -16.81 10.46
C ILE A 197 -4.44 -18.01 11.40
N SER A 198 -3.50 -18.92 11.17
CA SER A 198 -3.25 -20.11 11.98
C SER A 198 -2.80 -19.77 13.40
N VAL A 199 -2.85 -20.75 14.30
CA VAL A 199 -2.33 -20.57 15.67
C VAL A 199 -0.83 -20.27 15.66
N ALA A 200 -0.04 -20.96 14.81
CA ALA A 200 1.40 -20.72 14.70
C ALA A 200 1.71 -19.30 14.21
N ALA A 201 1.02 -18.85 13.14
CA ALA A 201 1.17 -17.49 12.63
C ALA A 201 0.80 -16.44 13.69
N SER A 202 -0.29 -16.66 14.42
CA SER A 202 -0.72 -15.76 15.50
C SER A 202 0.31 -15.57 16.62
N GLN A 203 1.19 -16.57 16.81
CA GLN A 203 2.25 -16.55 17.82
C GLN A 203 3.60 -16.07 17.27
N HIS A 204 3.67 -15.60 16.03
CA HIS A 204 4.93 -15.22 15.36
C HIS A 204 5.94 -16.35 15.19
N THR A 205 5.48 -17.59 15.01
CA THR A 205 6.41 -18.73 14.97
C THR A 205 6.64 -19.30 13.57
N SER A 206 6.11 -18.69 12.50
CA SER A 206 6.42 -19.11 11.13
C SER A 206 7.69 -18.44 10.60
N ASP A 207 8.32 -19.08 9.61
CA ASP A 207 9.54 -18.58 8.98
C ASP A 207 9.37 -17.18 8.37
N TRP A 208 8.14 -16.84 7.93
CA TRP A 208 7.75 -15.50 7.49
C TRP A 208 8.08 -14.40 8.53
N PHE A 209 7.86 -14.67 9.83
CA PHE A 209 8.13 -13.70 10.90
C PHE A 209 9.58 -13.73 11.41
N SER A 210 10.44 -14.61 10.88
CA SER A 210 11.82 -14.79 11.33
C SER A 210 12.85 -13.92 10.60
N GLY A 211 12.39 -12.98 9.75
CA GLY A 211 13.25 -12.06 8.99
C GLY A 211 13.81 -12.64 7.68
N LEU A 212 13.19 -13.70 7.15
CA LEU A 212 13.60 -14.35 5.89
C LEU A 212 12.70 -14.01 4.69
N VAL A 213 11.91 -12.95 4.76
CA VAL A 213 11.09 -12.55 3.62
C VAL A 213 11.20 -11.04 3.41
N THR A 214 11.99 -10.68 2.40
CA THR A 214 11.91 -9.39 1.72
C THR A 214 10.44 -9.15 1.37
N PRO A 215 9.88 -7.96 1.64
CA PRO A 215 8.58 -7.58 1.10
C PRO A 215 8.54 -7.87 -0.41
N PRO A 216 7.38 -8.22 -0.98
CA PRO A 216 7.24 -8.38 -2.41
C PRO A 216 7.70 -7.09 -3.04
N ALA A 217 8.66 -7.20 -3.95
CA ALA A 217 9.08 -6.08 -4.77
C ALA A 217 7.82 -5.41 -5.33
N VAL A 218 7.68 -4.11 -5.12
CA VAL A 218 6.63 -3.33 -5.78
C VAL A 218 6.84 -3.54 -7.28
N PRO A 219 5.88 -4.14 -8.01
CA PRO A 219 6.07 -4.46 -9.42
C PRO A 219 6.50 -3.22 -10.19
N ASP A 220 7.55 -3.37 -10.99
CA ASP A 220 8.13 -2.30 -11.80
C ASP A 220 8.68 -1.10 -11.01
N CYS A 221 8.83 -1.17 -9.68
CA CYS A 221 9.54 -0.13 -8.93
C CYS A 221 11.05 -0.22 -9.22
N ASP A 222 11.54 0.77 -9.96
CA ASP A 222 12.93 0.81 -10.37
C ASP A 222 13.86 1.13 -9.18
N VAL A 223 14.97 0.40 -9.11
CA VAL A 223 16.00 0.55 -8.07
C VAL A 223 16.55 1.98 -8.00
N VAL A 224 16.79 2.48 -6.78
CA VAL A 224 17.58 3.67 -6.45
C VAL A 224 19.07 3.35 -6.63
N PRO A 225 19.75 3.93 -7.63
CA PRO A 225 21.16 3.67 -7.86
C PRO A 225 22.05 4.43 -6.87
N ALA A 226 23.37 4.20 -6.92
CA ALA A 226 24.33 4.82 -6.02
C ALA A 226 24.32 6.36 -6.11
N GLU A 227 24.03 6.91 -7.28
CA GLU A 227 23.88 8.34 -7.57
C GLU A 227 22.54 8.95 -7.13
N GLY A 228 21.62 8.13 -6.60
CA GLY A 228 20.27 8.55 -6.24
C GLY A 228 19.34 8.69 -7.45
N ARG A 229 18.08 9.05 -7.19
CA ARG A 229 17.06 9.29 -8.22
C ARG A 229 15.94 10.17 -7.68
N ILE A 230 15.03 10.56 -8.57
CA ILE A 230 13.74 11.15 -8.20
C ILE A 230 12.67 10.08 -8.39
N ILE A 231 11.69 10.07 -7.49
CA ILE A 231 10.51 9.22 -7.49
C ILE A 231 9.30 10.17 -7.50
N ASP A 232 8.69 10.32 -8.67
CA ASP A 232 7.51 11.16 -8.93
C ASP A 232 6.23 10.48 -8.40
N GLU A 233 5.14 11.22 -8.17
CA GLU A 233 3.85 10.64 -7.76
C GLU A 233 3.18 9.78 -8.85
N ARG A 234 3.74 9.77 -10.07
CA ARG A 234 3.36 8.85 -11.15
C ARG A 234 4.36 7.69 -11.34
N ASP A 235 5.44 7.65 -10.57
CA ASP A 235 6.40 6.55 -10.58
C ASP A 235 5.73 5.28 -10.01
N SER A 236 6.10 4.11 -10.53
CA SER A 236 5.64 2.80 -10.03
C SER A 236 6.06 2.54 -8.59
N CYS A 237 7.10 3.20 -8.11
CA CYS A 237 7.52 3.19 -6.72
C CYS A 237 6.64 4.07 -5.80
N PHE A 238 5.70 4.85 -6.33
CA PHE A 238 4.80 5.67 -5.54
C PHE A 238 3.39 5.06 -5.45
N ALA A 239 2.75 5.21 -4.30
CA ALA A 239 1.34 4.92 -4.15
C ALA A 239 0.65 5.93 -3.22
N ALA A 240 -0.61 6.26 -3.56
CA ALA A 240 -1.53 7.02 -2.72
C ALA A 240 -2.61 6.08 -2.15
N TYR A 241 -2.89 6.24 -0.86
CA TYR A 241 -3.68 5.33 -0.04
C TYR A 241 -4.89 6.06 0.56
N GLY A 242 -5.92 5.30 0.94
CA GLY A 242 -7.16 5.84 1.52
C GLY A 242 -8.25 6.14 0.49
N PRO A 243 -9.39 6.72 0.91
CA PRO A 243 -10.54 6.91 0.02
C PRO A 243 -10.21 7.86 -1.14
N GLY A 244 -10.27 7.34 -2.38
CA GLY A 244 -9.88 8.08 -3.59
C GLY A 244 -10.66 9.39 -3.81
N GLN A 245 -11.88 9.50 -3.28
CA GLN A 245 -12.70 10.72 -3.33
C GLN A 245 -12.12 11.91 -2.54
N PHE A 246 -11.14 11.67 -1.67
CA PHE A 246 -10.45 12.71 -0.90
C PHE A 246 -9.06 13.04 -1.45
N TRP A 247 -8.57 12.25 -2.39
CA TRP A 247 -7.43 12.60 -3.23
C TRP A 247 -7.86 13.50 -4.38
N ARG A 248 -7.10 14.55 -4.61
CA ARG A 248 -7.24 15.43 -5.76
C ARG A 248 -5.93 15.45 -6.52
N SER A 249 -6.02 15.57 -7.83
CA SER A 249 -4.89 15.67 -8.72
C SER A 249 -4.96 17.01 -9.45
N GLU A 250 -3.80 17.63 -9.60
CA GLU A 250 -3.65 18.92 -10.27
C GLU A 250 -2.66 18.76 -11.42
N GLU A 251 -3.00 19.30 -12.59
CA GLU A 251 -2.16 19.28 -13.78
C GLU A 251 -1.53 20.66 -14.05
N GLY A 252 -0.31 20.67 -14.59
CA GLY A 252 0.43 21.88 -14.94
C GLY A 252 1.11 22.60 -13.77
N VAL A 253 1.11 21.99 -12.59
CA VAL A 253 1.74 22.45 -11.34
C VAL A 253 2.57 21.32 -10.74
N GLY A 254 3.35 21.58 -9.69
CA GLY A 254 4.21 20.56 -9.10
C GLY A 254 5.47 20.23 -9.93
N TYR A 255 6.22 19.24 -9.48
CA TYR A 255 7.34 18.68 -10.23
C TYR A 255 6.81 17.79 -11.37
N ASP A 256 7.48 17.85 -12.52
CA ASP A 256 7.09 17.18 -13.78
C ASP A 256 5.60 17.34 -14.23
N GLY A 257 4.94 18.38 -13.70
CA GLY A 257 3.67 18.90 -14.17
C GLY A 257 2.42 18.25 -13.57
N THR A 258 2.55 17.42 -12.53
CA THR A 258 1.40 16.95 -11.74
C THR A 258 1.71 16.94 -10.24
N LEU A 259 0.66 16.95 -9.43
CA LEU A 259 0.76 16.63 -8.01
C LEU A 259 -0.56 16.04 -7.51
N LEU A 260 -0.51 15.41 -6.33
CA LEU A 260 -1.65 14.99 -5.55
C LEU A 260 -1.80 15.84 -4.29
N TRP A 261 -3.03 16.00 -3.81
CA TRP A 261 -3.27 16.57 -2.49
C TRP A 261 -4.52 16.01 -1.80
N THR A 262 -4.46 15.99 -0.47
CA THR A 262 -5.59 15.69 0.42
C THR A 262 -5.72 16.80 1.47
N ASN A 263 -6.86 16.88 2.15
CA ASN A 263 -7.03 17.77 3.28
C ASN A 263 -6.44 17.15 4.53
N ALA A 264 -5.84 17.97 5.39
CA ALA A 264 -5.52 17.58 6.75
C ALA A 264 -6.78 17.08 7.48
N TYR A 265 -6.62 16.05 8.29
CA TYR A 265 -7.68 15.29 8.90
C TYR A 265 -7.50 15.19 10.42
N ASP A 266 -8.53 15.57 11.17
CA ASP A 266 -8.54 15.55 12.63
C ASP A 266 -8.79 14.13 13.15
N SER A 267 -7.75 13.31 13.14
CA SER A 267 -7.78 11.93 13.59
C SER A 267 -6.39 11.48 14.05
N VAL A 268 -6.38 10.51 14.97
CA VAL A 268 -5.16 9.83 15.41
C VAL A 268 -4.64 8.84 14.36
N ASP A 269 -5.52 8.35 13.49
CA ASP A 269 -5.21 7.49 12.36
C ASP A 269 -5.42 8.28 11.05
N PRO A 270 -4.54 8.17 10.05
CA PRO A 270 -4.70 8.86 8.77
C PRO A 270 -5.94 8.38 8.02
N SER A 271 -6.62 9.28 7.31
CA SER A 271 -7.67 8.92 6.33
C SER A 271 -7.04 8.63 4.98
N ASN A 272 -6.19 9.54 4.52
CA ASN A 272 -5.44 9.47 3.28
C ASN A 272 -3.96 9.65 3.58
N TRP A 273 -3.11 8.92 2.87
CA TRP A 273 -1.66 9.01 3.03
C TRP A 273 -0.99 8.51 1.76
N ALA A 274 0.30 8.79 1.59
CA ALA A 274 1.03 8.36 0.41
C ALA A 274 2.41 7.83 0.79
N ARG A 275 2.98 6.99 -0.07
CA ARG A 275 4.29 6.37 0.14
C ARG A 275 5.12 6.36 -1.13
N TRP A 276 6.38 6.73 -0.98
CA TRP A 276 7.45 6.43 -1.94
C TRP A 276 8.23 5.22 -1.42
N HIS A 277 8.10 4.09 -2.10
CA HIS A 277 8.89 2.88 -1.86
C HIS A 277 10.28 3.04 -2.46
N MET A 278 11.30 2.47 -1.83
CA MET A 278 12.68 2.59 -2.28
C MET A 278 13.38 1.23 -2.22
N ASP A 279 13.85 0.76 -3.36
CA ASP A 279 14.79 -0.36 -3.47
C ASP A 279 16.20 0.17 -3.73
N PHE A 280 17.10 0.09 -2.76
CA PHE A 280 18.46 0.62 -2.92
C PHE A 280 19.42 -0.41 -3.52
N ALA A 281 20.07 -0.05 -4.64
CA ALA A 281 21.09 -0.90 -5.27
C ALA A 281 22.30 -1.13 -4.34
N VAL A 282 22.61 -0.13 -3.53
CA VAL A 282 23.74 -0.11 -2.61
C VAL A 282 23.33 0.54 -1.29
N ALA A 283 23.80 -0.04 -0.18
CA ALA A 283 23.68 0.61 1.11
C ALA A 283 24.50 1.91 1.13
N GLY A 284 24.01 2.94 1.81
CA GLY A 284 24.66 4.24 1.86
C GLY A 284 23.88 5.27 2.64
N ARG A 285 24.48 6.45 2.80
CA ARG A 285 23.84 7.60 3.44
C ARG A 285 23.26 8.51 2.37
N TYR A 286 21.97 8.82 2.47
CA TYR A 286 21.24 9.60 1.47
C TYR A 286 20.47 10.74 2.13
N GLN A 287 20.48 11.90 1.50
CA GLN A 287 19.61 13.04 1.77
C GLN A 287 18.27 12.81 1.05
N LEU A 288 17.19 12.96 1.79
CA LEU A 288 15.83 12.92 1.25
C LEU A 288 15.26 14.34 1.15
N GLU A 289 14.64 14.66 0.02
CA GLU A 289 13.95 15.94 -0.20
C GLU A 289 12.58 15.71 -0.86
N VAL A 290 11.55 16.41 -0.41
CA VAL A 290 10.22 16.38 -1.03
C VAL A 290 9.95 17.67 -1.79
N TYR A 291 9.27 17.60 -2.92
CA TYR A 291 8.87 18.79 -3.66
C TYR A 291 7.53 19.32 -3.13
N ILE A 292 7.48 20.62 -2.82
CA ILE A 292 6.26 21.29 -2.33
C ILE A 292 5.87 22.42 -3.28
N ASP A 293 4.69 22.33 -3.89
CA ASP A 293 4.07 23.46 -4.56
C ASP A 293 3.37 24.36 -3.52
N PRO A 294 3.79 25.64 -3.37
CA PRO A 294 3.28 26.51 -2.31
C PRO A 294 1.81 26.92 -2.49
N ALA A 295 1.20 26.66 -3.66
CA ALA A 295 -0.23 26.88 -3.85
C ALA A 295 -1.10 25.77 -3.23
N PHE A 296 -0.52 24.58 -3.04
CA PHE A 296 -1.24 23.38 -2.56
C PHE A 296 -0.70 22.85 -1.24
N GLY A 297 0.59 22.93 -0.96
CA GLY A 297 1.13 22.58 0.35
C GLY A 297 0.91 23.72 1.33
N VAL A 298 -0.17 23.67 2.12
CA VAL A 298 -0.53 24.79 3.04
C VAL A 298 -0.72 24.35 4.49
N HIS A 299 -0.65 23.06 4.77
CA HIS A 299 -0.68 22.55 6.14
C HIS A 299 0.67 22.76 6.85
N LYS A 300 0.62 22.98 8.17
CA LYS A 300 1.80 23.39 8.97
C LYS A 300 2.48 22.26 9.71
N GLU A 301 1.82 21.11 9.79
CA GLU A 301 2.23 19.98 10.63
C GLU A 301 2.15 18.68 9.83
N THR A 302 2.70 18.67 8.62
CA THR A 302 2.70 17.46 7.79
C THR A 302 3.77 16.50 8.29
N THR A 303 3.36 15.32 8.74
CA THR A 303 4.26 14.28 9.25
C THR A 303 4.69 13.35 8.13
N TYR A 304 6.00 13.17 8.02
CA TYR A 304 6.65 12.17 7.18
C TYR A 304 7.27 11.10 8.08
N ALA A 305 6.95 9.82 7.85
CA ALA A 305 7.67 8.70 8.44
C ALA A 305 8.69 8.16 7.44
N ILE A 306 9.89 7.85 7.92
CA ILE A 306 11.02 7.41 7.09
C ILE A 306 11.49 6.06 7.62
N ALA A 307 11.26 5.00 6.86
CA ALA A 307 11.81 3.68 7.12
C ALA A 307 13.20 3.56 6.48
N HIS A 308 14.25 3.43 7.30
CA HIS A 308 15.64 3.41 6.82
C HIS A 308 16.53 2.53 7.71
N GLY A 309 17.42 1.73 7.13
CA GLY A 309 18.42 0.97 7.89
C GLY A 309 17.87 -0.04 8.92
N GLY A 310 16.59 -0.42 8.83
CA GLY A 310 15.88 -1.20 9.86
C GLY A 310 15.38 -0.37 11.05
N LEU A 311 15.34 0.95 10.92
CA LEU A 311 14.81 1.93 11.86
C LEU A 311 13.66 2.71 11.20
N GLU A 312 12.92 3.46 12.02
CA GLU A 312 11.90 4.40 11.58
C GLU A 312 12.07 5.72 12.34
N ASP A 313 12.14 6.82 11.59
CA ASP A 313 12.18 8.19 12.11
C ASP A 313 10.98 8.98 11.59
N ALA A 314 10.56 10.01 12.33
CA ALA A 314 9.48 10.91 11.92
C ALA A 314 9.96 12.36 11.80
N VAL A 315 9.60 13.02 10.71
CA VAL A 315 9.94 14.41 10.41
C VAL A 315 8.66 15.20 10.15
N VAL A 316 8.50 16.33 10.83
CA VAL A 316 7.37 17.23 10.62
C VAL A 316 7.82 18.44 9.80
N ILE A 317 7.13 18.70 8.69
CA ILE A 317 7.38 19.83 7.80
C ILE A 317 6.19 20.80 7.83
N ASP A 318 6.49 22.10 7.88
CA ASP A 318 5.53 23.18 7.63
C ASP A 318 5.45 23.43 6.11
N GLN A 319 4.53 22.74 5.42
CA GLN A 319 4.35 22.91 3.98
C GLN A 319 3.89 24.34 3.65
N SER A 320 3.15 25.01 4.56
CA SER A 320 2.69 26.38 4.39
C SER A 320 3.82 27.42 4.26
N GLN A 321 5.06 27.07 4.61
CA GLN A 321 6.24 27.92 4.47
C GLN A 321 7.27 27.33 3.49
N ALA A 322 6.93 26.22 2.81
CA ALA A 322 7.79 25.50 1.90
C ALA A 322 7.52 25.88 0.44
N SER A 323 8.55 25.74 -0.41
CA SER A 323 8.43 25.84 -1.86
C SER A 323 9.59 25.13 -2.53
N GLY A 324 9.30 24.31 -3.53
CA GLY A 324 10.28 23.49 -4.23
C GLY A 324 10.80 22.35 -3.35
N TRP A 325 12.06 21.96 -3.54
CA TRP A 325 12.69 20.87 -2.80
C TRP A 325 12.97 21.24 -1.34
N VAL A 326 12.40 20.46 -0.41
CA VAL A 326 12.55 20.62 1.04
C VAL A 326 13.17 19.38 1.65
N SER A 327 14.25 19.56 2.41
CA SER A 327 14.95 18.49 3.12
C SER A 327 14.11 17.86 4.22
N LEU A 328 14.00 16.52 4.18
CA LEU A 328 13.54 15.71 5.31
C LEU A 328 14.72 15.33 6.22
N GLY A 329 15.92 15.22 5.67
CA GLY A 329 17.15 14.92 6.41
C GLY A 329 18.04 13.93 5.69
N GLU A 330 19.14 13.54 6.35
CA GLU A 330 20.08 12.52 5.87
C GLU A 330 19.96 11.25 6.70
N PHE A 331 19.74 10.11 6.05
CA PHE A 331 19.50 8.83 6.70
C PHE A 331 20.40 7.73 6.11
N ASP A 332 20.67 6.71 6.91
CA ASP A 332 21.43 5.52 6.47
C ASP A 332 20.46 4.45 5.95
N PHE A 333 20.68 4.03 4.71
CA PHE A 333 19.88 3.03 4.00
C PHE A 333 20.67 1.74 3.77
N ASN A 334 19.98 0.59 3.85
CA ASN A 334 20.55 -0.70 3.47
C ASN A 334 20.38 -0.90 1.95
N ALA A 335 21.02 -1.91 1.37
CA ALA A 335 20.62 -2.34 0.02
C ALA A 335 19.33 -3.16 0.11
N GLY A 336 18.43 -3.04 -0.87
CA GLY A 336 17.14 -3.74 -0.92
C GLY A 336 15.92 -2.83 -0.74
N ALA A 337 14.74 -3.44 -0.78
CA ALA A 337 13.43 -2.79 -0.92
C ALA A 337 12.68 -2.49 0.38
N ASP A 338 13.26 -2.78 1.55
CA ASP A 338 12.58 -2.71 2.85
C ASP A 338 12.57 -1.28 3.42
N GLN A 339 12.41 -0.27 2.57
CA GLN A 339 12.68 1.13 2.88
C GLN A 339 11.70 2.06 2.15
N ASP A 340 11.20 3.08 2.83
CA ASP A 340 10.19 3.97 2.28
C ASP A 340 10.13 5.33 2.98
N VAL A 341 9.44 6.27 2.35
CA VAL A 341 8.96 7.50 2.96
C VAL A 341 7.46 7.54 2.84
N SER A 342 6.77 7.71 3.97
CA SER A 342 5.32 7.85 4.06
C SER A 342 4.94 9.26 4.49
N VAL A 343 3.86 9.82 3.95
CA VAL A 343 3.29 11.12 4.35
C VAL A 343 1.82 10.96 4.72
N TYR A 344 1.43 11.50 5.87
CA TYR A 344 0.10 11.31 6.45
C TYR A 344 -0.73 12.60 6.46
N ASP A 345 -2.04 12.46 6.33
CA ASP A 345 -2.97 13.58 6.43
C ASP A 345 -3.39 13.94 7.86
N THR A 346 -2.89 13.23 8.88
CA THR A 346 -3.23 13.48 10.28
C THR A 346 -2.82 14.88 10.74
N SER A 347 -3.68 15.52 11.53
CA SER A 347 -3.41 16.78 12.20
C SER A 347 -3.52 16.62 13.72
N SER A 348 -2.58 17.19 14.48
CA SER A 348 -2.59 17.10 15.95
C SER A 348 -3.71 17.94 16.60
N SER A 349 -4.31 18.82 15.82
CA SER A 349 -5.43 19.67 16.22
C SER A 349 -6.43 19.81 15.07
N PRO A 350 -7.70 20.17 15.34
CA PRO A 350 -8.69 20.35 14.29
C PRO A 350 -8.17 21.34 13.22
N PRO A 351 -7.96 20.91 11.97
CA PRO A 351 -7.44 21.77 10.94
C PRO A 351 -8.50 22.81 10.55
N GLY A 352 -8.04 23.98 10.07
CA GLY A 352 -8.93 24.95 9.43
C GLY A 352 -9.48 24.42 8.10
N ASP A 353 -10.33 25.22 7.47
CA ASP A 353 -10.76 24.93 6.10
C ASP A 353 -9.57 24.99 5.13
N ASP A 354 -9.64 24.18 4.06
CA ASP A 354 -8.67 24.15 2.95
C ASP A 354 -7.19 24.00 3.40
N GLN A 355 -6.95 23.23 4.46
CA GLN A 355 -5.59 22.87 4.91
C GLN A 355 -5.07 21.69 4.09
N HIS A 356 -4.65 21.96 2.87
CA HIS A 356 -4.16 20.95 1.93
C HIS A 356 -2.75 20.48 2.31
N ILE A 357 -2.52 19.17 2.14
CA ILE A 357 -1.23 18.51 2.20
C ILE A 357 -0.92 18.05 0.78
N ALA A 358 0.11 18.65 0.18
CA ALA A 358 0.56 18.31 -1.17
C ALA A 358 1.57 17.16 -1.12
N VAL A 359 1.47 16.30 -2.11
CA VAL A 359 2.31 15.12 -2.36
C VAL A 359 2.65 15.10 -3.84
N ASP A 360 3.95 15.07 -4.13
CA ASP A 360 4.49 15.29 -5.47
C ASP A 360 5.69 14.34 -5.62
N ALA A 361 6.90 14.85 -5.84
CA ALA A 361 8.10 14.03 -5.97
C ALA A 361 8.95 13.92 -4.69
N LEU A 362 9.59 12.76 -4.51
CA LEU A 362 10.69 12.52 -3.58
C LEU A 362 12.02 12.48 -4.35
N ARG A 363 13.01 13.24 -3.92
CA ARG A 363 14.38 13.20 -4.42
C ARG A 363 15.30 12.55 -3.39
N VAL A 364 15.99 11.51 -3.83
CA VAL A 364 17.00 10.78 -3.07
C VAL A 364 18.37 11.19 -3.61
N VAL A 365 19.18 11.83 -2.77
CA VAL A 365 20.51 12.36 -3.14
C VAL A 365 21.57 11.71 -2.27
N PRO A 366 22.71 11.26 -2.81
CA PRO A 366 23.82 10.79 -1.98
C PRO A 366 24.28 11.87 -0.99
N ALA A 367 24.46 11.52 0.28
CA ALA A 367 24.93 12.47 1.27
C ALA A 367 26.36 12.96 0.91
N GLY A 368 26.56 14.28 0.94
CA GLY A 368 27.85 14.90 0.60
C GLY A 368 28.08 15.24 -0.89
N SER A 369 27.14 14.96 -1.79
CA SER A 369 27.11 15.63 -3.10
C SER A 369 26.45 17.01 -2.98
N ASP A 370 27.16 18.07 -3.39
CA ASP A 370 26.63 19.44 -3.45
C ASP A 370 25.48 19.51 -4.49
N PRO A 371 24.23 19.90 -4.13
CA PRO A 371 23.10 19.96 -5.07
C PRO A 371 23.23 21.03 -6.17
N GLY A 372 24.29 21.84 -6.14
CA GLY A 372 24.37 23.12 -6.83
C GLY A 372 25.07 23.19 -8.20
N ASN A 373 25.23 22.10 -8.97
CA ASN A 373 25.83 22.23 -10.32
C ASN A 373 25.26 21.27 -11.37
N GLY A 374 23.94 21.26 -11.54
CA GLY A 374 23.31 20.79 -12.78
C GLY A 374 23.46 21.85 -13.87
N THR A 375 24.53 21.77 -14.67
CA THR A 375 24.56 22.52 -15.95
C THR A 375 23.62 21.83 -16.92
N GLY A 376 22.55 22.54 -17.30
CA GLY A 376 21.56 22.06 -18.25
C GLY A 376 22.18 21.66 -19.60
N GLY A 377 22.02 20.40 -19.96
CA GLY A 377 22.31 19.87 -21.29
C GLY A 377 21.03 19.80 -22.11
N ALA A 378 20.61 20.95 -22.65
CA ALA A 378 19.58 21.00 -23.67
C ALA A 378 20.04 20.30 -24.96
N SER A 379 19.07 19.66 -25.61
CA SER A 379 19.12 19.02 -26.93
C SER A 379 19.96 19.76 -27.98
N GLY A 380 20.80 19.01 -28.69
CA GLY A 380 21.64 19.50 -29.80
C GLY A 380 21.92 18.41 -30.84
N SER A 381 21.00 18.27 -31.79
CA SER A 381 21.23 17.61 -33.08
C SER A 381 22.33 18.32 -33.88
N GLY A 382 23.29 17.59 -34.44
CA GLY A 382 24.26 18.19 -35.36
C GLY A 382 25.45 17.31 -35.79
N GLY A 383 25.29 16.59 -36.90
CA GLY A 383 26.29 16.48 -37.97
C GLY A 383 27.63 15.80 -37.70
N THR A 384 27.78 14.55 -38.13
CA THR A 384 29.08 13.92 -38.38
C THR A 384 29.59 14.29 -39.77
N THR A 385 30.67 15.07 -39.84
CA THR A 385 31.56 15.14 -41.01
C THR A 385 33.00 15.42 -40.56
N GLY A 386 33.96 14.75 -41.20
CA GLY A 386 35.30 15.32 -41.39
C GLY A 386 36.48 14.56 -40.79
N GLU A 387 37.11 13.73 -41.62
CA GLU A 387 38.47 13.20 -41.48
C GLU A 387 39.57 14.30 -41.39
N GLY A 388 40.71 13.95 -40.78
CA GLY A 388 42.03 14.21 -41.37
C GLY A 388 43.05 15.08 -40.62
N GLY A 389 44.25 14.52 -40.39
CA GLY A 389 45.54 15.25 -40.34
C GLY A 389 46.25 15.32 -38.98
N THR A 390 47.10 14.36 -38.59
CA THR A 390 48.57 14.21 -38.82
C THR A 390 49.52 15.12 -38.01
N GLY A 391 50.43 14.49 -37.24
CA GLY A 391 51.70 15.04 -36.70
C GLY A 391 52.04 14.46 -35.30
N ALA A 392 52.72 13.31 -35.13
CA ALA A 392 54.18 13.05 -35.23
C ALA A 392 54.99 13.85 -34.14
N ILE A 393 55.94 13.37 -33.30
CA ILE A 393 56.84 12.20 -33.26
C ILE A 393 57.45 12.04 -31.82
N SER A 394 57.86 10.79 -31.48
CA SER A 394 58.99 10.36 -30.60
C SER A 394 58.68 10.04 -29.11
N GLY A 395 59.10 8.92 -28.53
CA GLY A 395 59.88 7.78 -29.04
C GLY A 395 60.13 6.70 -27.96
N GLY A 396 60.55 5.50 -28.41
CA GLY A 396 61.16 4.40 -27.63
C GLY A 396 60.19 3.30 -27.15
N SER A 397 59.98 2.19 -27.87
CA SER A 397 60.74 0.91 -27.84
C SER A 397 60.87 0.30 -26.43
N ALA A 398 60.59 -0.98 -26.15
CA ALA A 398 60.21 -2.17 -26.93
C ALA A 398 59.56 -3.17 -25.93
N GLY A 399 58.53 -3.93 -26.32
CA GLY A 399 58.64 -5.36 -26.66
C GLY A 399 58.43 -6.26 -25.42
N SER A 400 57.23 -6.81 -25.21
CA SER A 400 56.81 -8.18 -25.62
C SER A 400 57.44 -9.24 -24.68
N GLU A 401 56.75 -10.18 -24.02
CA GLU A 401 55.65 -11.08 -24.43
C GLU A 401 54.95 -11.64 -23.17
N ASP A 402 53.65 -11.95 -23.30
CA ASP A 402 52.86 -12.94 -22.51
C ASP A 402 52.68 -14.15 -23.46
N PRO A 403 52.50 -15.44 -23.06
CA PRO A 403 51.48 -15.90 -22.09
C PRO A 403 51.83 -17.13 -21.23
N GLY A 404 51.05 -17.37 -20.17
CA GLY A 404 51.10 -18.67 -19.48
C GLY A 404 50.19 -18.82 -18.25
N ALA A 405 49.00 -19.38 -18.49
CA ALA A 405 48.04 -19.83 -17.48
C ALA A 405 48.62 -20.82 -16.44
N GLY A 406 48.09 -20.78 -15.22
CA GLY A 406 48.41 -21.78 -14.20
C GLY A 406 47.65 -21.55 -12.89
N THR A 407 46.57 -22.30 -12.74
CA THR A 407 45.63 -22.34 -11.62
C THR A 407 46.23 -22.78 -10.29
N SER A 408 45.40 -22.56 -9.25
CA SER A 408 45.27 -23.28 -7.98
C SER A 408 46.25 -22.97 -6.85
N GLY A 409 45.65 -22.46 -5.77
CA GLY A 409 46.30 -22.10 -4.53
C GLY A 409 46.63 -23.28 -3.62
N ALA A 410 47.56 -23.01 -2.72
CA ALA A 410 47.87 -23.80 -1.56
C ALA A 410 47.61 -22.96 -0.30
N THR A 411 46.53 -23.33 0.39
CA THR A 411 46.46 -23.72 1.80
C THR A 411 47.34 -23.03 2.88
N VAL A 412 46.64 -22.66 3.97
CA VAL A 412 47.06 -22.59 5.39
C VAL A 412 47.96 -21.38 5.72
N THR A 413 47.65 -20.53 6.71
CA THR A 413 47.92 -20.84 8.12
C THR A 413 47.31 -19.82 9.09
N LEU A 414 46.79 -20.39 10.18
CA LEU A 414 46.24 -19.80 11.39
C LEU A 414 47.30 -19.12 12.28
N LYS A 415 46.89 -18.08 13.03
CA LYS A 415 47.32 -17.76 14.42
C LYS A 415 46.47 -16.58 14.89
N GLY A 416 45.66 -16.68 15.94
CA GLY A 416 46.08 -16.93 17.33
C GLY A 416 46.45 -15.57 17.94
N ASP A 417 45.99 -15.12 19.11
CA ASP A 417 45.27 -15.68 20.24
C ASP A 417 44.70 -14.47 21.02
N SER A 418 43.74 -14.67 21.93
CA SER A 418 43.83 -14.23 23.35
C SER A 418 42.46 -14.11 24.04
N SER A 419 42.14 -15.18 24.76
CA SER A 419 41.56 -15.30 26.11
C SER A 419 40.48 -14.34 26.66
N CYS A 420 39.48 -15.02 27.23
CA CYS A 420 38.42 -14.63 28.16
C CYS A 420 38.81 -13.81 29.40
N GLY A 421 37.79 -13.17 30.01
CA GLY A 421 37.78 -12.92 31.47
C GLY A 421 36.77 -11.88 31.95
N CYS A 422 35.61 -12.33 32.45
CA CYS A 422 34.66 -11.54 33.24
C CYS A 422 35.26 -11.06 34.57
N SER A 423 34.83 -9.89 35.06
CA SER A 423 34.63 -9.57 36.50
C SER A 423 33.95 -8.19 36.72
N THR A 424 32.83 -8.18 37.45
CA THR A 424 32.38 -7.09 38.36
C THR A 424 32.79 -7.51 39.81
N PRO A 425 32.75 -6.70 40.92
CA PRO A 425 31.74 -5.67 41.27
C PRO A 425 32.17 -4.48 42.18
N GLY A 426 31.21 -3.59 42.52
CA GLY A 426 31.21 -2.73 43.73
C GLY A 426 30.80 -1.26 43.49
N SER A 427 29.52 -0.89 43.58
CA SER A 427 28.78 -0.36 44.76
C SER A 427 28.97 1.14 45.09
N SER A 428 27.91 1.93 44.93
CA SER A 428 27.51 2.99 45.88
C SER A 428 26.00 3.25 45.83
N ARG A 429 25.44 3.63 46.98
CA ARG A 429 24.05 3.44 47.45
C ARG A 429 23.11 4.66 47.27
N ASN A 430 21.80 4.34 47.28
CA ASN A 430 20.63 5.04 47.86
C ASN A 430 20.22 6.43 47.30
N THR A 431 18.99 6.62 46.83
CA THR A 431 17.76 6.67 47.67
C THR A 431 16.47 6.60 46.81
N PRO A 432 15.32 6.15 47.36
CA PRO A 432 14.05 5.97 46.63
C PRO A 432 13.06 7.13 46.85
N SER A 433 12.30 7.50 45.81
CA SER A 433 11.15 8.41 45.93
C SER A 433 9.85 7.61 45.90
N THR A 434 9.11 7.74 47.00
CA THR A 434 7.84 7.08 47.32
C THR A 434 6.65 7.68 46.58
N LEU A 435 5.77 6.81 46.08
CA LEU A 435 4.37 7.07 45.75
C LEU A 435 3.62 7.73 46.94
N ALA A 436 2.83 8.75 46.66
CA ALA A 436 1.78 9.24 47.56
C ALA A 436 0.40 8.98 46.92
N LEU A 437 -0.31 8.03 47.51
CA LEU A 437 -1.72 7.71 47.29
C LEU A 437 -2.57 8.72 48.09
N ALA A 438 -3.49 9.44 47.46
CA ALA A 438 -4.49 10.24 48.16
C ALA A 438 -5.90 9.70 47.88
N LEU A 439 -6.42 8.94 48.85
CA LEU A 439 -7.82 8.59 48.99
C LEU A 439 -8.55 9.77 49.66
N GLY A 440 -9.66 10.22 49.07
CA GLY A 440 -10.59 11.16 49.67
C GLY A 440 -12.03 10.74 49.38
N LEU A 441 -12.71 10.22 50.40
CA LEU A 441 -14.06 9.66 50.36
C LEU A 441 -15.05 10.62 51.04
N ALA A 442 -16.24 10.74 50.44
CA ALA A 442 -17.54 11.10 51.04
C ALA A 442 -17.77 12.63 51.32
N LEU A 443 -18.97 13.24 51.20
CA LEU A 443 -20.36 12.80 51.36
C LEU A 443 -21.35 13.71 50.58
N LEU A 444 -22.47 13.11 50.17
CA LEU A 444 -23.86 13.59 50.07
C LEU A 444 -24.20 15.07 49.82
N GLY A 445 -25.04 15.29 48.79
CA GLY A 445 -25.91 16.46 48.67
C GLY A 445 -27.11 16.19 47.75
N LEU A 446 -28.23 15.77 48.33
CA LEU A 446 -29.55 15.64 47.70
C LEU A 446 -29.99 16.92 46.96
N ARG A 447 -30.58 16.78 45.76
CA ARG A 447 -31.82 17.51 45.41
C ARG A 447 -32.61 16.87 44.25
N ARG A 448 -33.79 16.37 44.64
CA ARG A 448 -35.07 16.30 43.88
C ARG A 448 -35.24 17.55 42.96
N ARG A 449 -35.93 17.55 41.82
CA ARG A 449 -37.29 17.03 41.51
C ARG A 449 -37.63 17.32 40.03
N ARG A 450 -38.27 16.37 39.36
CA ARG A 450 -39.42 16.44 38.40
C ARG A 450 -39.51 17.56 37.36
N GLN A 451 -39.74 17.16 36.11
CA GLN A 451 -40.90 17.40 35.20
C GLN A 451 -40.38 17.17 33.76
N LYS A 452 -41.04 16.51 32.81
CA LYS A 452 -42.40 16.03 32.62
C LYS A 452 -42.35 14.81 31.70
#